data_AF-A0A8S0FJB0-F1
#
_entry.id   AF-A0A8S0FJB0-F1
#
_cell.length_a   1.000
_cell.length_b   1.000
_cell.length_c   1.000
_cell.angle_alpha   90.00
_cell.angle_beta   90.00
_cell.angle_gamma   90.00
#
_symmetry.space_group_name_H-M   'P 1'
#
loop_
_entity.id
_entity.type
_entity.pdbx_description
1 polymer ?
#
loop_
_entity_poly.entity_id
_entity_poly.type
_entity_poly.pdbx_seq_one_letter_code
_entity_poly.pdbx_strand_id
1 'polypeptide(L)'
;MLEELQVLAGVAVPSVITAENGTVFRENLLFTHRGLSGPAVLQISSYWQPGEFVSINLLPDVDLETFLNEQRNAHPNQSLKNTLAVHLPKRLVERLQQLGQIPDVSLKQLNVRDQQTLISTLTDWRVQPNGTEGYRTAEVTLGGVDTNELSSRTMSSKRAKCLGCTSSAK
;
A
#
# COMPACT_ATOMS: atom_id res chain seq x y z
N MET A 1 1.14 12.82 1.97
CA MET A 1 1.13 11.57 1.17
C MET A 1 2.48 11.13 0.62
N LEU A 2 3.20 11.91 -0.22
CA LEU A 2 4.49 11.44 -0.82
C LEU A 2 5.63 11.22 0.19
N GLU A 3 5.62 11.88 1.35
CA GLU A 3 6.66 11.72 2.39
C GLU A 3 6.46 10.49 3.29
N GLU A 4 5.24 9.97 3.37
CA GLU A 4 4.86 8.95 4.37
C GLU A 4 5.42 7.56 4.04
N LEU A 5 5.53 7.22 2.76
CA LEU A 5 6.10 5.95 2.29
C LEU A 5 7.63 5.98 2.14
N GLN A 6 8.26 7.16 2.11
CA GLN A 6 9.73 7.27 2.00
C GLN A 6 10.45 6.59 3.15
N VAL A 7 9.84 6.58 4.33
CA VAL A 7 10.44 5.96 5.52
C VAL A 7 10.36 4.44 5.49
N LEU A 8 9.59 3.87 4.55
CA LEU A 8 9.54 2.44 4.28
C LEU A 8 10.44 2.03 3.12
N ALA A 9 11.12 2.97 2.46
CA ALA A 9 12.00 2.65 1.35
C ALA A 9 13.05 1.59 1.74
N GLY A 10 13.13 0.52 0.95
CA GLY A 10 14.00 -0.63 1.18
C GLY A 10 13.40 -1.75 2.02
N VAL A 11 12.18 -1.59 2.56
CA VAL A 11 11.46 -2.68 3.23
C VAL A 11 10.90 -3.62 2.16
N ALA A 12 11.20 -4.91 2.27
CA ALA A 12 10.61 -5.95 1.43
C ALA A 12 9.79 -6.92 2.30
N VAL A 13 8.62 -7.33 1.80
CA VAL A 13 7.74 -8.28 2.47
C VAL A 13 7.24 -9.33 1.47
N PRO A 14 7.20 -10.62 1.85
CA PRO A 14 6.47 -11.62 1.07
C PRO A 14 5.01 -11.20 0.96
N SER A 15 4.46 -11.25 -0.24
CA SER A 15 3.09 -10.79 -0.50
C SER A 15 2.42 -11.63 -1.57
N VAL A 16 1.09 -11.60 -1.58
CA VAL A 16 0.30 -12.07 -2.72
C VAL A 16 -0.42 -10.88 -3.31
N ILE A 17 -0.26 -10.63 -4.60
CA ILE A 17 -0.95 -9.56 -5.31
C ILE A 17 -1.92 -10.17 -6.32
N THR A 18 -3.14 -9.67 -6.31
CA THR A 18 -4.25 -10.11 -7.16
C THR A 18 -4.74 -8.93 -8.00
N ALA A 19 -4.73 -9.08 -9.32
CA ALA A 19 -5.38 -8.13 -10.24
C ALA A 19 -6.89 -8.35 -10.31
N GLU A 20 -7.62 -7.35 -10.81
CA GLU A 20 -9.07 -7.38 -10.94
C GLU A 20 -9.57 -8.50 -11.87
N ASN A 21 -8.76 -8.90 -12.86
CA ASN A 21 -9.03 -10.04 -13.74
C ASN A 21 -8.79 -11.42 -13.09
N GLY A 22 -8.40 -11.47 -11.81
CA GLY A 22 -8.15 -12.70 -11.07
C GLY A 22 -6.73 -13.27 -11.22
N THR A 23 -5.82 -12.59 -11.92
CA THR A 23 -4.41 -13.01 -11.98
C THR A 23 -3.77 -12.81 -10.62
N VAL A 24 -3.03 -13.82 -10.13
CA VAL A 24 -2.41 -13.83 -8.81
C VAL A 24 -0.91 -14.10 -8.92
N PHE A 25 -0.09 -13.31 -8.20
CA PHE A 25 1.34 -13.57 -8.03
C PHE A 25 1.72 -13.57 -6.56
N ARG A 26 2.46 -14.60 -6.13
CA ARG A 26 3.04 -14.70 -4.79
C ARG A 26 4.54 -14.42 -4.86
N GLU A 27 4.93 -13.21 -4.46
CA GLU A 27 6.29 -12.71 -4.61
C GLU A 27 6.58 -11.60 -3.59
N ASN A 28 7.83 -11.17 -3.51
CA ASN A 28 8.19 -10.05 -2.65
C ASN A 28 7.67 -8.71 -3.18
N LEU A 29 7.03 -7.94 -2.31
CA LEU A 29 6.72 -6.53 -2.50
C LEU A 29 7.79 -5.68 -1.83
N LEU A 30 8.25 -4.65 -2.53
CA LEU A 30 9.27 -3.71 -2.09
C LEU A 30 8.66 -2.32 -1.94
N PHE A 31 8.83 -1.69 -0.77
CA PHE A 31 8.51 -0.29 -0.57
C PHE A 31 9.67 0.59 -1.06
N THR A 32 9.36 1.64 -1.80
CA THR A 32 10.34 2.60 -2.34
C THR A 32 9.92 4.04 -2.03
N HIS A 33 10.83 5.00 -2.22
CA HIS A 33 10.52 6.42 -2.06
C HIS A 33 9.41 6.94 -2.99
N ARG A 34 9.13 6.20 -4.07
CA ARG A 34 8.18 6.60 -5.12
C ARG A 34 6.88 5.79 -5.08
N GLY A 35 6.76 4.80 -4.19
CA GLY A 35 5.62 3.88 -4.16
C GLY A 35 6.05 2.43 -4.00
N LEU A 36 5.29 1.50 -4.60
CA LEU A 36 5.51 0.06 -4.50
C LEU A 36 6.34 -0.46 -5.68
N SER A 37 7.16 -1.48 -5.44
CA SER A 37 8.04 -2.14 -6.42
C SER A 37 8.24 -3.62 -6.03
N GLY A 38 9.25 -4.28 -6.60
CA GLY A 38 9.61 -5.66 -6.31
C GLY A 38 9.00 -6.66 -7.30
N PRO A 39 9.40 -7.95 -7.25
CA PRO A 39 8.96 -8.96 -8.21
C PRO A 39 7.44 -9.10 -8.31
N ALA A 40 6.70 -9.05 -7.19
CA ALA A 40 5.24 -9.19 -7.22
C ALA A 40 4.57 -8.11 -8.08
N VAL A 41 5.05 -6.90 -7.87
CA VAL A 41 4.60 -5.65 -8.47
C VAL A 41 5.00 -5.63 -9.96
N LEU A 42 6.23 -6.02 -10.28
CA LEU A 42 6.67 -6.16 -11.68
C LEU A 42 5.89 -7.22 -12.46
N GLN A 43 5.59 -8.38 -11.85
CA GLN A 43 4.84 -9.45 -12.50
C GLN A 43 3.39 -9.05 -12.78
N ILE A 44 2.69 -8.49 -11.79
CA ILE A 44 1.29 -8.10 -11.95
C ILE A 44 1.11 -6.92 -12.91
N SER A 45 2.19 -6.19 -13.25
CA SER A 45 2.16 -5.03 -14.16
C SER A 45 1.73 -5.26 -15.58
N SER A 46 1.77 -6.50 -16.02
CA SER A 46 1.28 -6.88 -17.34
C SER A 46 -0.22 -7.22 -17.33
N TYR A 47 -0.88 -7.23 -16.16
CA TYR A 47 -2.20 -7.82 -15.97
C TYR A 47 -3.27 -6.88 -15.43
N TRP A 48 -2.95 -5.62 -15.11
CA TRP A 48 -3.95 -4.61 -14.76
C TRP A 48 -4.02 -3.52 -15.84
N GLN A 49 -5.16 -2.83 -15.92
CA GLN A 49 -5.36 -1.66 -16.76
C GLN A 49 -5.36 -0.36 -15.95
N PRO A 50 -5.00 0.80 -16.54
CA PRO A 50 -5.12 2.08 -15.87
C PRO A 50 -6.54 2.30 -15.33
N GLY A 51 -6.66 2.57 -14.03
CA GLY A 51 -7.94 2.73 -13.34
C GLY A 51 -8.41 1.49 -12.59
N GLU A 52 -7.87 0.30 -12.86
CA GLU A 52 -8.17 -0.93 -12.11
C GLU A 52 -7.47 -0.95 -10.75
N PHE A 53 -8.05 -1.67 -9.80
CA PHE A 53 -7.44 -1.90 -8.49
C PHE A 53 -6.68 -3.22 -8.46
N VAL A 54 -5.60 -3.27 -7.68
CA VAL A 54 -4.96 -4.51 -7.27
C VAL A 54 -5.15 -4.70 -5.77
N SER A 55 -5.40 -5.95 -5.36
CA SER A 55 -5.44 -6.35 -3.95
C SER A 55 -4.10 -6.95 -3.56
N ILE A 56 -3.62 -6.60 -2.36
CA ILE A 56 -2.35 -7.04 -1.82
C ILE A 56 -2.60 -7.69 -0.46
N ASN A 57 -2.23 -8.96 -0.33
CA ASN A 57 -2.13 -9.64 0.95
C ASN A 57 -0.69 -9.58 1.45
N LEU A 58 -0.46 -8.88 2.57
CA LEU A 58 0.85 -8.70 3.19
C LEU A 58 1.23 -9.86 4.13
N LEU A 59 0.28 -10.75 4.44
CA LEU A 59 0.44 -11.87 5.36
C LEU A 59 -0.16 -13.16 4.76
N PRO A 60 0.30 -13.60 3.57
CA PRO A 60 -0.34 -14.72 2.86
C PRO A 60 -0.20 -16.07 3.56
N ASP A 61 0.80 -16.21 4.44
CA ASP A 61 1.13 -17.46 5.13
C ASP A 61 0.59 -17.51 6.57
N VAL A 62 -0.19 -16.51 6.99
CA VAL A 62 -0.65 -16.36 8.37
C VAL A 62 -2.16 -16.21 8.39
N ASP A 63 -2.83 -17.11 9.12
CA ASP A 63 -4.22 -16.87 9.55
C ASP A 63 -4.21 -15.83 10.67
N LEU A 64 -4.33 -14.56 10.26
CA LEU A 64 -4.22 -13.42 11.16
C LEU A 64 -5.31 -13.40 12.24
N GLU A 65 -6.51 -13.91 11.95
CA GLU A 65 -7.59 -13.94 12.93
C GLU A 65 -7.26 -14.92 14.06
N THR A 66 -6.93 -16.15 13.70
CA THR A 66 -6.55 -17.19 14.65
C THR A 66 -5.32 -16.75 15.46
N PHE A 67 -4.29 -16.23 14.79
CA PHE A 67 -3.09 -15.72 15.43
C PHE A 67 -3.38 -14.61 16.46
N LEU A 68 -4.18 -13.59 16.10
CA LEU A 68 -4.52 -12.51 17.03
C LEU A 68 -5.32 -13.02 18.24
N ASN A 69 -6.23 -13.97 18.03
CA ASN A 69 -7.01 -14.55 19.11
C ASN A 69 -6.13 -15.37 20.09
N GLU A 70 -5.21 -16.17 19.57
CA GLU A 70 -4.25 -16.93 20.38
C GLU A 70 -3.34 -16.00 21.19
N GLN A 71 -2.77 -14.98 20.54
CA GLN A 71 -1.90 -14.01 21.20
C GLN A 71 -2.66 -13.17 22.22
N ARG A 72 -3.93 -12.83 21.98
CA ARG A 72 -4.77 -12.12 22.96
C ARG A 72 -5.00 -12.96 24.21
N ASN A 73 -5.17 -14.26 24.06
CA ASN A 73 -5.37 -15.19 25.18
C ASN A 73 -4.08 -15.39 25.98
N ALA A 74 -2.94 -15.55 25.31
CA ALA A 74 -1.65 -15.77 25.96
C ALA A 74 -1.05 -14.49 26.57
N HIS A 75 -1.17 -13.35 25.86
CA HIS A 75 -0.48 -12.10 26.16
C HIS A 75 -1.40 -10.87 26.01
N PRO A 76 -2.48 -10.76 26.81
CA PRO A 76 -3.52 -9.73 26.64
C PRO A 76 -3.00 -8.28 26.74
N ASN A 77 -1.92 -8.06 27.50
CA ASN A 77 -1.32 -6.73 27.68
C ASN A 77 -0.25 -6.39 26.62
N GLN A 78 0.07 -7.32 25.70
CA GLN A 78 1.01 -7.05 24.61
C GLN A 78 0.40 -6.02 23.66
N SER A 79 1.24 -5.10 23.18
CA SER A 79 0.85 -4.12 22.15
C SER A 79 0.60 -4.83 20.82
N LEU A 80 -0.44 -4.43 20.08
CA LEU A 80 -0.69 -4.93 18.72
C LEU A 80 0.54 -4.80 17.83
N LYS A 81 1.29 -3.70 17.95
CA LYS A 81 2.55 -3.49 17.24
C LYS A 81 3.53 -4.64 17.39
N ASN A 82 3.84 -5.01 18.63
CA ASN A 82 4.81 -6.08 18.91
C ASN A 82 4.31 -7.45 18.44
N THR A 83 2.99 -7.68 18.48
CA THR A 83 2.38 -8.91 17.98
C THR A 83 2.50 -9.01 16.46
N LEU A 84 2.19 -7.94 15.72
CA LEU A 84 2.35 -7.90 14.27
C LEU A 84 3.82 -7.89 13.82
N ALA A 85 4.72 -7.33 14.63
CA ALA A 85 6.16 -7.28 14.35
C ALA A 85 6.84 -8.67 14.29
N VAL A 86 6.14 -9.73 14.70
CA VAL A 86 6.58 -11.12 14.52
C VAL A 86 6.56 -11.53 13.04
N HIS A 87 5.60 -11.03 12.27
CA HIS A 87 5.41 -11.39 10.86
C HIS A 87 5.67 -10.24 9.89
N LEU A 88 5.55 -8.99 10.34
CA LEU A 88 5.79 -7.80 9.53
C LEU A 88 6.98 -6.99 10.05
N PRO A 89 7.71 -6.29 9.17
CA PRO A 89 8.72 -5.35 9.59
C PRO A 89 8.15 -4.28 10.53
N LYS A 90 8.76 -4.11 11.71
CA LYS A 90 8.29 -3.17 12.74
C LYS A 90 8.04 -1.74 12.20
N ARG A 91 8.90 -1.27 11.28
CA ARG A 91 8.76 0.04 10.63
C ARG A 91 7.46 0.16 9.83
N LEU A 92 7.02 -0.91 9.16
CA LEU A 92 5.77 -0.94 8.41
C LEU A 92 4.58 -0.81 9.37
N VAL A 93 4.57 -1.61 10.43
CA VAL A 93 3.52 -1.59 11.45
C VAL A 93 3.41 -0.21 12.12
N GLU A 94 4.53 0.39 12.51
CA GLU A 94 4.57 1.74 13.10
C GLU A 94 4.03 2.80 12.14
N ARG A 95 4.32 2.67 10.85
CA ARG A 95 3.79 3.60 9.85
C ARG A 95 2.29 3.45 9.65
N LEU A 96 1.78 2.22 9.59
CA LEU A 96 0.34 1.98 9.52
C LEU A 96 -0.39 2.54 10.75
N GLN A 97 0.21 2.47 11.94
CA GLN A 97 -0.34 3.10 13.15
C GLN A 97 -0.37 4.62 13.04
N GLN A 98 0.73 5.24 12.59
CA GLN A 98 0.82 6.70 12.41
C GLN A 98 -0.16 7.23 11.38
N LEU A 99 -0.46 6.44 10.34
CA LEU A 99 -1.45 6.76 9.32
C LEU A 99 -2.90 6.49 9.77
N GLY A 100 -3.11 6.02 11.00
CA GLY A 100 -4.43 5.67 11.52
C GLY A 100 -5.07 4.46 10.86
N GLN A 101 -4.29 3.67 10.12
CA GLN A 101 -4.77 2.50 9.37
C GLN A 101 -4.97 1.27 10.26
N ILE A 102 -4.17 1.19 11.32
CA ILE A 102 -4.30 0.15 12.34
C ILE A 102 -4.29 0.79 13.73
N PRO A 103 -5.02 0.23 14.70
CA PRO A 103 -5.10 0.82 16.03
C PRO A 103 -3.78 0.68 16.79
N ASP A 104 -3.45 1.69 17.60
CA ASP A 104 -2.32 1.61 18.54
C ASP A 104 -2.81 1.26 19.95
N VAL A 105 -3.13 -0.02 20.13
CA VAL A 105 -3.73 -0.55 21.35
C VAL A 105 -3.07 -1.85 21.80
N SER A 106 -3.33 -2.25 23.04
CA SER A 106 -3.03 -3.62 23.50
C SER A 106 -4.03 -4.64 22.96
N LEU A 107 -3.65 -5.93 22.89
CA LEU A 107 -4.52 -6.97 22.35
C LEU A 107 -5.86 -7.09 23.09
N LYS A 108 -5.89 -6.86 24.40
CA LYS A 108 -7.15 -6.84 25.18
C LYS A 108 -8.08 -5.67 24.85
N GLN A 109 -7.54 -4.58 24.29
CA GLN A 109 -8.29 -3.38 23.91
C GLN A 109 -8.76 -3.43 22.46
N LEU A 110 -8.26 -4.39 21.67
CA LEU A 110 -8.69 -4.60 20.30
C LEU A 110 -10.09 -5.23 20.30
N ASN A 111 -11.09 -4.44 19.92
CA ASN A 111 -12.45 -4.93 19.77
C ASN A 111 -12.62 -5.72 18.45
N VAL A 112 -13.72 -6.46 18.33
CA VAL A 112 -13.97 -7.33 17.17
C VAL A 112 -14.06 -6.56 15.86
N ARG A 113 -14.65 -5.36 15.86
CA ARG A 113 -14.79 -4.53 14.65
C ARG A 113 -13.44 -4.02 14.16
N ASP A 114 -12.61 -3.55 15.07
CA ASP A 114 -11.26 -3.06 14.78
C ASP A 114 -10.36 -4.22 14.34
N GLN A 115 -10.52 -5.40 14.95
CA GLN A 115 -9.82 -6.63 14.52
C GLN A 115 -10.19 -7.01 13.07
N GLN A 116 -11.47 -6.99 12.71
CA GLN A 116 -11.89 -7.28 11.32
C GLN A 116 -11.36 -6.24 10.33
N THR A 117 -11.39 -4.96 10.71
CA THR A 117 -10.85 -3.87 9.88
C THR A 117 -9.34 -4.02 9.68
N LEU A 118 -8.61 -4.33 10.76
CA LEU A 118 -7.19 -4.64 10.73
C LEU A 118 -6.89 -5.82 9.79
N ILE A 119 -7.65 -6.90 9.90
CA ILE A 119 -7.46 -8.09 9.05
C ILE A 119 -7.64 -7.70 7.59
N SER A 120 -8.76 -7.08 7.24
CA SER A 120 -9.02 -6.63 5.87
C SER A 120 -7.94 -5.67 5.35
N THR A 121 -7.43 -4.78 6.21
CA THR A 121 -6.37 -3.82 5.86
C THR A 121 -5.06 -4.51 5.50
N LEU A 122 -4.73 -5.63 6.15
CA LEU A 122 -3.48 -6.36 5.93
C LEU A 122 -3.60 -7.47 4.88
N THR A 123 -4.78 -8.03 4.67
CA THR A 123 -4.99 -9.18 3.75
C THR A 123 -5.65 -8.81 2.42
N ASP A 124 -6.43 -7.71 2.36
CA ASP A 124 -7.06 -7.19 1.14
C ASP A 124 -6.69 -5.72 0.95
N TRP A 125 -5.39 -5.42 0.95
CA TRP A 125 -4.93 -4.05 0.76
C TRP A 125 -5.14 -3.61 -0.69
N ARG A 126 -6.15 -2.76 -0.92
CA ARG A 126 -6.49 -2.24 -2.25
C ARG A 126 -5.63 -1.05 -2.63
N VAL A 127 -5.02 -1.15 -3.81
CA VAL A 127 -4.14 -0.14 -4.37
C VAL A 127 -4.51 0.14 -5.82
N GLN A 128 -4.64 1.42 -6.16
CA GLN A 128 -4.79 1.85 -7.56
C GLN A 128 -3.44 2.35 -8.10
N PRO A 129 -2.87 1.69 -9.13
CA PRO A 129 -1.66 2.15 -9.79
C PRO A 129 -1.96 3.31 -10.75
N ASN A 130 -1.38 4.48 -10.53
CA ASN A 130 -1.46 5.61 -11.47
C ASN A 130 -0.53 5.37 -12.69
N GLY A 131 -1.14 5.21 -13.87
CA GLY A 131 -0.44 4.82 -15.10
C GLY A 131 0.42 5.92 -15.73
N THR A 132 1.68 5.60 -16.03
CA THR A 132 2.46 5.89 -17.27
C THR A 132 3.97 5.80 -17.03
N GLU A 133 4.45 6.00 -15.80
CA GLU A 133 5.86 5.78 -15.44
C GLU A 133 5.95 5.18 -14.05
N GLY A 134 6.15 3.86 -13.99
CA GLY A 134 6.55 3.08 -12.81
C GLY A 134 6.03 3.58 -11.46
N TYR A 135 4.86 3.10 -11.05
CA TYR A 135 4.38 3.12 -9.65
C TYR A 135 4.54 4.43 -8.89
N ARG A 136 4.56 5.57 -9.58
CA ARG A 136 5.03 6.84 -8.99
C ARG A 136 4.13 7.41 -7.91
N THR A 137 2.90 6.92 -7.76
CA THR A 137 2.08 7.11 -6.57
C THR A 137 0.98 6.05 -6.67
N ALA A 138 0.98 5.11 -5.73
CA ALA A 138 -0.18 4.26 -5.49
C ALA A 138 -1.19 5.13 -4.72
N GLU A 139 -2.36 5.40 -5.29
CA GLU A 139 -3.47 5.92 -4.49
C GLU A 139 -3.99 4.74 -3.67
N VAL A 140 -3.59 4.77 -2.40
CA VAL A 140 -3.90 3.73 -1.43
C VAL A 140 -5.23 4.12 -0.79
N THR A 141 -6.32 3.53 -1.28
CA THR A 141 -7.61 3.63 -0.61
C THR A 141 -7.63 2.61 0.53
N LEU A 142 -7.20 3.02 1.72
CA LEU A 142 -7.35 2.23 2.93
C LEU A 142 -8.25 2.96 3.92
N GLY A 143 -9.43 2.39 4.18
CA GLY A 143 -10.26 2.71 5.34
C GLY A 143 -11.06 4.01 5.27
N GLY A 144 -12.07 4.06 4.40
CA GLY A 144 -13.32 4.80 4.65
C GLY A 144 -13.23 6.28 5.04
N VAL A 145 -12.70 7.12 4.16
CA VAL A 145 -13.18 8.50 4.00
C VAL A 145 -13.22 8.79 2.51
N ASP A 146 -14.39 9.18 2.02
CA ASP A 146 -14.58 9.79 0.71
C ASP A 146 -13.64 11.00 0.62
N THR A 147 -12.52 10.85 -0.09
CA THR A 147 -11.66 11.98 -0.42
C THR A 147 -12.17 12.60 -1.72
N ASN A 148 -13.37 13.16 -1.62
CA ASN A 148 -13.87 14.19 -2.51
C ASN A 148 -13.12 15.52 -2.31
N GLU A 149 -11.80 15.45 -2.15
CA GLU A 149 -10.91 16.60 -2.08
C GLU A 149 -9.60 16.24 -2.78
N LEU A 150 -9.62 16.35 -4.12
CA LEU A 150 -8.54 16.98 -4.88
C LEU A 150 -9.06 17.40 -6.26
N SER A 151 -9.69 18.57 -6.23
CA SER A 151 -9.72 19.62 -7.26
C SER A 151 -9.88 19.18 -8.72
N SER A 152 -11.13 19.09 -9.15
CA SER A 152 -11.48 19.69 -10.44
C SER A 152 -11.29 21.22 -10.33
N ARG A 153 -10.77 21.86 -11.40
CA ARG A 153 -10.69 23.32 -11.64
C ARG A 153 -9.41 23.98 -11.10
N THR A 154 -8.31 24.05 -11.86
CA THR A 154 -7.93 25.09 -12.86
C THR A 154 -6.39 25.02 -12.96
N MET A 155 -5.64 25.32 -14.02
CA MET A 155 -5.78 26.10 -15.22
C MET A 155 -4.77 25.59 -16.26
N SER A 156 -5.18 25.64 -17.52
CA SER A 156 -4.37 25.48 -18.73
C SER A 156 -2.99 26.16 -18.66
N SER A 157 -1.99 25.57 -19.34
CA SER A 157 -1.32 26.35 -20.37
C SER A 157 -1.06 25.54 -21.63
N LYS A 158 -1.44 26.17 -22.73
CA LYS A 158 -1.40 25.73 -24.11
C LYS A 158 0.04 25.76 -24.63
N ARG A 159 0.35 24.81 -25.53
CA ARG A 159 1.28 24.98 -26.66
C ARG A 159 2.50 25.87 -26.41
N ALA A 160 3.63 25.28 -26.07
CA ALA A 160 4.93 25.85 -26.42
C ALA A 160 5.33 25.37 -27.82
N LYS A 161 4.79 26.04 -28.85
CA LYS A 161 5.39 26.07 -30.19
C LYS A 161 6.52 27.09 -30.12
N CYS A 162 7.74 26.67 -29.77
CA CYS A 162 8.89 27.55 -29.89
C CYS A 162 9.51 27.38 -31.28
N LEU A 163 9.21 28.39 -32.10
CA LEU A 163 9.84 28.69 -33.37
C LEU A 163 11.27 29.19 -33.06
N GLY A 164 12.29 28.50 -33.58
CA GLY A 164 13.68 28.90 -33.42
C GLY A 164 14.52 28.46 -34.62
N CYS A 165 14.38 29.18 -35.73
CA CYS A 165 15.37 29.17 -36.80
C CYS A 165 16.70 29.72 -36.25
N THR A 166 17.81 29.01 -36.45
CA THR A 166 19.06 29.60 -36.95
C THR A 166 19.94 28.53 -37.58
N SER A 167 20.51 28.89 -38.73
CA SER A 167 21.48 28.24 -39.61
C SER A 167 22.69 27.59 -38.93
N SER A 168 23.19 26.50 -39.50
CA SER A 168 24.44 26.54 -40.26
C SER A 168 24.75 25.20 -40.92
N ALA A 169 24.86 25.25 -42.24
CA ALA A 169 25.55 24.28 -43.04
C ALA A 169 27.07 24.47 -42.86
N LYS A 170 27.79 23.36 -42.69
CA LYS A 170 29.05 23.11 -43.41
C LYS A 170 29.28 21.62 -43.52
#